data_AF-A0A068WPE6-F1
#
_entry.id   AF-A0A068WPE6-F1
#
_cell.length_a   1.000
_cell.length_b   1.000
_cell.length_c   1.000
_cell.angle_alpha   90.00
_cell.angle_beta   90.00
_cell.angle_gamma   90.00
#
_symmetry.space_group_name_H-M   'P 1'
#
loop_
_entity.id
_entity.type
_entity.pdbx_description
1 polymer ?
#
loop_
_entity_poly.entity_id
_entity_poly.type
_entity_poly.pdbx_seq_one_letter_code
_entity_poly.pdbx_strand_id
1 'polypeptide(L)'
;MDDAHLFASERLKTSMCAAQYFNVKELPECPELCVDMAISWATQLPSPSLSILAQRLLRTALSLSSYERMVTGKILGRIEGCEPAILLALLTDSLPRKSFLENLNSRWTFIRTGLEDLVTNWVSSQTPQGAFKIQDILKCWRRGLKALVLDEEGSSPLHSQLLSETCLLLINTIDKKLPSNLAYSLIRLLQKMVEIVYYDNWSFALKPQASRLVNNSMRTELLSLASNIDLTCWVSHNRDENLFDFNIRCYRLLLYTMARLLFAQGCYQSSIMDRLAISDKDLIAIFQSDDVLLFRMLLTLLLIENDAVKNGWIDKLRVPSAHYLFTSLLELIGFDRYCLIEWLVSPETDCLAYLLAYTKRLAASSINNDDEGQQQRWRPPTCWLQQHGEGVRQLMASLAKSLQTLNINSSLPFSPNLLITHIDTAVQVLTSM
;
A
#
# COMPACT_ATOMS: atom_id res chain seq x y z
N MET A 1 8.44 27.23 25.00
CA MET A 1 9.86 26.88 25.18
C MET A 1 10.54 27.26 23.87
N ASP A 2 11.54 28.14 23.90
CA ASP A 2 12.15 28.71 22.69
C ASP A 2 12.94 27.64 21.89
N ASP A 3 12.96 27.75 20.57
CA ASP A 3 13.66 26.84 19.64
C ASP A 3 15.14 26.72 20.05
N ALA A 4 15.77 27.84 20.45
CA ALA A 4 17.16 27.86 20.88
C ALA A 4 17.43 27.00 22.11
N HIS A 5 16.53 27.04 23.09
CA HIS A 5 16.65 26.22 24.31
C HIS A 5 16.44 24.73 24.00
N LEU A 6 15.51 24.40 23.10
CA LEU A 6 15.28 23.02 22.66
C LEU A 6 16.49 22.46 21.92
N PHE A 7 17.07 23.23 20.99
CA PHE A 7 18.28 22.84 20.27
C PHE A 7 19.47 22.64 21.21
N ALA A 8 19.72 23.59 22.12
CA ALA A 8 20.80 23.49 23.10
C ALA A 8 20.66 22.28 24.02
N SER A 9 19.43 22.00 24.50
CA SER A 9 19.14 20.83 25.33
C SER A 9 19.44 19.52 24.60
N GLU A 10 18.98 19.39 23.35
CA GLU A 10 19.19 18.15 22.59
C GLU A 10 20.67 17.99 22.17
N ARG A 11 21.35 19.08 21.83
CA ARG A 11 22.81 19.07 21.61
C ARG A 11 23.56 18.54 22.82
N LEU A 12 23.23 19.02 24.03
CA LEU A 12 23.89 18.62 25.26
C LEU A 12 23.67 17.13 25.52
N LYS A 13 22.43 16.65 25.44
CA LYS A 13 22.10 15.22 25.59
C LYS A 13 22.86 14.34 24.60
N THR A 14 22.89 14.77 23.33
CA THR A 14 23.60 14.05 22.26
C THR A 14 25.10 14.02 22.53
N SER A 15 25.68 15.14 22.96
CA SER A 15 27.13 15.25 23.26
C SER A 15 27.53 14.41 24.46
N MET A 16 26.76 14.44 25.56
CA MET A 16 27.01 13.62 26.74
C MET A 16 26.97 12.13 26.40
N CYS A 17 25.97 11.70 25.63
CA CYS A 17 25.86 10.31 25.21
C CYS A 17 27.00 9.93 24.23
N ALA A 18 27.34 10.80 23.28
CA ALA A 18 28.43 10.57 22.35
C ALA A 18 29.79 10.43 23.05
N ALA A 19 30.09 11.33 23.99
CA ALA A 19 31.32 11.31 24.78
C ALA A 19 31.39 10.06 25.68
N GLN A 20 30.30 9.73 26.37
CA GLN A 20 30.26 8.62 27.31
C GLN A 20 30.42 7.25 26.64
N TYR A 21 29.74 7.03 25.51
CA TYR A 21 29.63 5.68 24.93
C TYR A 21 30.51 5.46 23.69
N PHE A 22 30.96 6.53 23.03
CA PHE A 22 31.68 6.43 21.76
C PHE A 22 33.03 7.17 21.75
N ASN A 23 33.40 7.81 22.87
CA ASN A 23 34.66 8.56 23.03
C ASN A 23 34.89 9.59 21.91
N VAL A 24 33.82 10.25 21.45
CA VAL A 24 33.86 11.28 20.41
C VAL A 24 33.85 12.67 21.03
N LYS A 25 34.41 13.66 20.32
CA LYS A 25 34.38 15.07 20.74
C LYS A 25 32.94 15.56 20.94
N GLU A 26 32.72 16.43 21.91
CA GLU A 26 31.41 17.07 22.09
C GLU A 26 31.00 17.89 20.87
N LEU A 27 29.70 18.04 20.65
CA LEU A 27 29.19 18.85 19.55
C LEU A 27 29.40 20.34 19.84
N PRO A 28 29.89 21.14 18.86
CA PRO A 28 30.08 22.57 19.01
C PRO A 28 28.83 23.32 19.49
N GLU A 29 28.99 24.39 20.26
CA GLU A 29 27.87 25.26 20.65
C GLU A 29 27.30 26.04 19.45
N CYS A 30 28.15 26.38 18.49
CA CYS A 30 27.74 27.01 17.25
C CYS A 30 26.80 26.07 16.46
N PRO A 31 25.53 26.46 16.19
CA PRO A 31 24.55 25.59 15.54
C PRO A 31 24.99 25.06 14.18
N GLU A 32 25.66 25.87 13.36
CA GLU A 32 26.11 25.46 12.03
C GLU A 32 27.18 24.36 12.11
N LEU A 33 28.21 24.57 12.94
CA LEU A 33 29.28 23.58 13.16
C LEU A 33 28.76 22.33 13.85
N CYS A 34 27.81 22.48 14.78
CA CYS A 34 27.08 21.37 15.41
C CYS A 34 26.40 20.50 14.36
N VAL A 35 25.65 21.12 13.45
CA VAL A 35 24.94 20.42 12.38
C VAL A 35 25.91 19.77 11.40
N ASP A 36 27.00 20.43 11.00
CA ASP A 36 28.03 19.84 10.13
C ASP A 36 28.67 18.59 10.75
N MET A 37 28.98 18.66 12.05
CA MET A 37 29.55 17.54 12.79
C MET A 37 28.54 16.42 13.00
N ALA A 38 27.29 16.75 13.31
CA ALA A 38 26.20 15.77 13.41
C ALA A 38 25.92 15.09 12.06
N ILE A 39 25.94 15.80 10.94
CA ILE A 39 25.82 15.19 9.60
C ILE A 39 27.01 14.26 9.35
N SER A 40 28.22 14.64 9.75
CA SER A 40 29.40 13.79 9.64
C SER A 40 29.27 12.53 10.50
N TRP A 41 28.72 12.62 11.71
CA TRP A 41 28.43 11.46 12.56
C TRP A 41 27.34 10.56 12.01
N ALA A 42 26.26 11.14 11.48
CA ALA A 42 25.21 10.39 10.82
C ALA A 42 25.73 9.61 9.61
N THR A 43 26.81 10.11 8.98
CA THR A 43 27.41 9.55 7.77
C THR A 43 28.63 8.66 7.97
N GLN A 44 29.17 8.60 9.19
CA GLN A 44 30.31 7.75 9.51
C GLN A 44 29.89 6.29 9.73
N LEU A 45 30.48 5.40 8.93
CA LEU A 45 30.16 3.96 8.83
C LEU A 45 30.53 3.03 10.03
N PRO A 46 31.45 3.33 10.97
CA PRO A 46 31.85 2.32 11.96
C PRO A 46 30.95 2.23 13.21
N SER A 47 30.00 3.15 13.44
CA SER A 47 29.14 3.11 14.65
C SER A 47 27.66 3.38 14.34
N PRO A 48 26.84 2.32 14.18
CA PRO A 48 25.39 2.46 13.95
C PRO A 48 24.70 3.28 15.03
N SER A 49 25.11 3.11 16.29
CA SER A 49 24.52 3.79 17.44
C SER A 49 24.86 5.28 17.50
N LEU A 50 26.06 5.69 17.07
CA LEU A 50 26.42 7.10 16.94
C LEU A 50 25.63 7.78 15.80
N SER A 51 25.42 7.06 14.70
CA SER A 51 24.57 7.53 13.60
C SER A 51 23.14 7.78 14.09
N ILE A 52 22.54 6.86 14.84
CA ILE A 52 21.18 7.03 15.41
C ILE A 52 21.10 8.28 16.33
N LEU A 53 22.10 8.49 17.18
CA LEU A 53 22.19 9.68 18.04
C LEU A 53 22.24 10.98 17.22
N ALA A 54 23.08 11.01 16.19
CA ALA A 54 23.19 12.16 15.30
C ALA A 54 21.91 12.41 14.50
N GLN A 55 21.27 11.34 14.01
CA GLN A 55 19.99 11.42 13.31
C GLN A 55 18.89 12.00 14.20
N ARG A 56 18.86 11.61 15.48
CA ARG A 56 17.90 12.16 16.46
C ARG A 56 18.08 13.67 16.65
N LEU A 57 19.32 14.13 16.81
CA LEU A 57 19.60 15.57 16.91
C LEU A 57 19.15 16.32 15.66
N LEU A 58 19.51 15.83 14.47
CA LEU A 58 19.18 16.47 13.19
C LEU A 58 17.67 16.52 12.96
N ARG A 59 16.92 15.49 13.36
CA ARG A 59 15.45 15.49 13.32
C ARG A 59 14.84 16.52 14.26
N THR A 60 15.36 16.63 15.48
CA THR A 60 14.93 17.67 16.41
C THR A 60 15.20 19.03 15.79
N ALA A 61 16.39 19.28 15.26
CA ALA A 61 16.74 20.55 14.62
C ALA A 61 15.85 20.88 13.40
N LEU A 62 15.51 19.88 12.58
CA LEU A 62 14.56 20.03 11.46
C LEU A 62 13.12 20.34 11.91
N SER A 63 12.75 19.95 13.13
CA SER A 63 11.43 20.28 13.69
C SER A 63 11.34 21.71 14.24
N LEU A 64 12.48 22.38 14.45
CA LEU A 64 12.56 23.73 14.98
C LEU A 64 12.58 24.75 13.83
N SER A 65 11.60 25.65 13.81
CA SER A 65 11.41 26.63 12.73
C SER A 65 12.65 27.50 12.48
N SER A 66 13.35 27.88 13.56
CA SER A 66 14.53 28.75 13.51
C SER A 66 15.76 28.09 12.91
N TYR A 67 15.82 26.75 12.91
CA TYR A 67 16.99 25.98 12.47
C TYR A 67 16.73 25.22 11.16
N GLU A 68 15.47 24.99 10.80
CA GLU A 68 15.07 24.17 9.65
C GLU A 68 15.79 24.57 8.35
N ARG A 69 15.82 25.87 8.02
CA ARG A 69 16.42 26.37 6.77
C ARG A 69 17.92 26.08 6.71
N MET A 70 18.63 26.33 7.81
CA MET A 70 20.07 26.07 7.92
C MET A 70 20.34 24.57 7.83
N VAL A 71 19.64 23.74 8.61
CA VAL A 71 19.83 22.28 8.59
C VAL A 71 19.54 21.71 7.21
N THR A 72 18.44 22.13 6.59
CA THR A 72 18.06 21.74 5.23
C THR A 72 19.16 22.12 4.22
N GLY A 73 19.67 23.36 4.27
CA GLY A 73 20.76 23.80 3.41
C GLY A 73 22.04 22.96 3.57
N LYS A 74 22.43 22.62 4.80
CA LYS A 74 23.59 21.77 5.09
C LYS A 74 23.39 20.33 4.59
N ILE A 75 22.20 19.76 4.79
CA ILE A 75 21.85 18.42 4.27
C ILE A 75 21.93 18.42 2.73
N LEU A 76 21.33 19.41 2.07
CA LEU A 76 21.31 19.51 0.61
C LEU A 76 22.71 19.72 0.01
N GLY A 77 23.52 20.59 0.61
CA GLY A 77 24.91 20.79 0.18
C GLY A 77 25.76 19.53 0.31
N ARG A 78 25.42 18.63 1.25
CA ARG A 78 26.06 17.33 1.36
C ARG A 78 25.51 16.30 0.37
N ILE A 79 24.24 16.38 -0.02
CA ILE A 79 23.67 15.51 -1.08
C ILE A 79 24.41 15.71 -2.41
N GLU A 80 24.84 16.93 -2.72
CA GLU A 80 25.60 17.24 -3.94
C GLU A 80 27.05 16.73 -3.91
N GLY A 81 27.59 16.39 -2.73
CA GLY A 81 28.98 15.96 -2.54
C GLY A 81 29.19 14.59 -1.86
N CYS A 82 28.13 13.86 -1.51
CA CYS A 82 28.15 12.57 -0.81
C CYS A 82 27.05 11.62 -1.31
N GLU A 83 27.11 10.33 -0.95
CA GLU A 83 26.06 9.36 -1.27
C GLU A 83 24.68 9.78 -0.69
N PRO A 84 23.64 9.99 -1.53
CA PRO A 84 22.31 10.44 -1.12
C PRO A 84 21.65 9.58 -0.03
N ALA A 85 22.05 8.30 0.09
CA ALA A 85 21.41 7.30 0.94
C ALA A 85 21.36 7.67 2.42
N ILE A 86 22.49 8.17 2.90
CA ILE A 86 22.72 8.36 4.33
C ILE A 86 22.01 9.62 4.84
N LEU A 87 21.85 10.63 3.97
CA LEU A 87 21.21 11.89 4.31
C LEU A 87 19.69 11.82 4.21
N LEU A 88 19.16 10.94 3.34
CA LEU A 88 17.73 10.65 3.28
C LEU A 88 17.27 9.74 4.43
N ALA A 89 18.16 8.90 4.97
CA ALA A 89 17.91 8.11 6.17
C ALA A 89 17.52 8.98 7.39
N LEU A 90 18.03 10.22 7.46
CA LEU A 90 17.71 11.20 8.50
C LEU A 90 16.21 11.52 8.59
N LEU A 91 15.48 11.34 7.50
CA LEU A 91 14.07 11.69 7.35
C LEU A 91 13.14 10.47 7.45
N THR A 92 13.69 9.30 7.78
CA THR A 92 12.95 8.03 7.72
C THR A 92 12.05 7.74 8.92
N ASP A 93 11.93 8.65 9.90
CA ASP A 93 11.08 8.44 11.09
C ASP A 93 9.86 9.36 11.16
N SER A 94 9.89 10.56 10.55
CA SER A 94 8.74 11.44 10.38
C SER A 94 8.34 11.67 8.91
N LEU A 95 7.20 12.30 8.66
CA LEU A 95 6.86 12.81 7.33
C LEU A 95 7.72 14.05 7.04
N PRO A 96 8.38 14.14 5.87
CA PRO A 96 9.15 15.33 5.50
C PRO A 96 8.23 16.55 5.35
N ARG A 97 8.71 17.72 5.77
CA ARG A 97 8.01 19.01 5.59
C ARG A 97 7.97 19.40 4.11
N LYS A 98 6.95 20.16 3.72
CA LYS A 98 6.76 20.69 2.36
C LYS A 98 7.96 21.49 1.86
N SER A 99 8.41 22.44 2.66
CA SER A 99 9.64 23.24 2.47
C SER A 99 10.86 22.39 2.14
N PHE A 100 11.01 21.24 2.80
CA PHE A 100 12.12 20.32 2.54
C PHE A 100 11.96 19.63 1.17
N LEU A 101 10.75 19.18 0.83
CA LEU A 101 10.45 18.54 -0.47
C LEU A 101 10.58 19.52 -1.64
N GLU A 102 10.20 20.79 -1.46
CA GLU A 102 10.42 21.87 -2.41
C GLU A 102 11.91 22.02 -2.74
N ASN A 103 12.75 22.01 -1.72
CA ASN A 103 14.19 22.09 -1.90
C ASN A 103 14.79 20.82 -2.54
N LEU A 104 14.16 19.65 -2.36
CA LEU A 104 14.58 18.41 -3.04
C LEU A 104 14.14 18.36 -4.51
N ASN A 105 13.22 19.21 -4.95
CA ASN A 105 12.55 19.05 -6.24
C ASN A 105 13.53 18.93 -7.42
N SER A 106 14.50 19.84 -7.52
CA SER A 106 15.53 19.83 -8.57
C SER A 106 16.53 18.68 -8.46
N ARG A 107 16.53 17.93 -7.35
CA ARG A 107 17.51 16.88 -7.02
C ARG A 107 16.96 15.48 -7.18
N TRP A 108 15.65 15.30 -7.40
CA TRP A 108 15.05 13.96 -7.53
C TRP A 108 15.67 13.11 -8.62
N THR A 109 16.03 13.71 -9.76
CA THR A 109 16.72 13.02 -10.85
C THR A 109 18.09 12.47 -10.41
N PHE A 110 18.87 13.28 -9.68
CA PHE A 110 20.18 12.86 -9.15
C PHE A 110 20.04 11.76 -8.09
N ILE A 111 19.04 11.88 -7.21
CA ILE A 111 18.76 10.86 -6.20
C ILE A 111 18.34 9.54 -6.86
N ARG A 112 17.49 9.60 -7.90
CA ARG A 112 17.09 8.43 -8.69
C ARG A 112 18.30 7.73 -9.29
N THR A 113 19.14 8.45 -10.04
CA THR A 113 20.31 7.84 -10.70
C THR A 113 21.27 7.25 -9.68
N GLY A 114 21.51 7.94 -8.56
CA GLY A 114 22.33 7.40 -7.48
C GLY A 114 21.75 6.13 -6.84
N LEU A 115 20.42 6.05 -6.69
CA LEU A 115 19.76 4.84 -6.22
C LEU A 115 19.84 3.70 -7.23
N GLU A 116 19.67 3.97 -8.52
CA GLU A 116 19.82 2.98 -9.59
C GLU A 116 21.24 2.41 -9.64
N ASP A 117 22.26 3.26 -9.47
CA ASP A 117 23.66 2.86 -9.38
C ASP A 117 23.91 2.01 -8.13
N LEU A 118 23.38 2.41 -6.98
CA LEU A 118 23.45 1.63 -5.74
C LEU A 118 22.82 0.25 -5.90
N VAL A 119 21.63 0.17 -6.52
CA VAL A 119 20.94 -1.09 -6.83
C VAL A 119 21.80 -1.96 -7.75
N THR A 120 22.37 -1.39 -8.80
CA THR A 120 23.19 -2.11 -9.79
C THR A 120 24.48 -2.64 -9.15
N ASN A 121 25.19 -1.80 -8.40
CA ASN A 121 26.40 -2.17 -7.67
C ASN A 121 26.12 -3.19 -6.58
N TRP A 122 24.96 -3.09 -5.92
CA TRP A 122 24.54 -4.05 -4.92
C TRP A 122 24.22 -5.41 -5.54
N VAL A 123 23.56 -5.47 -6.70
CA VAL A 123 23.31 -6.76 -7.39
C VAL A 123 24.63 -7.50 -7.66
N SER A 124 25.70 -6.77 -7.98
CA SER A 124 27.04 -7.32 -8.23
C SER A 124 27.80 -7.71 -6.95
N SER A 125 27.64 -6.95 -5.86
CA SER A 125 28.48 -7.09 -4.64
C SER A 125 27.78 -7.73 -3.44
N GLN A 126 26.45 -7.67 -3.39
CA GLN A 126 25.54 -8.22 -2.39
C GLN A 126 25.90 -7.87 -0.93
N THR A 127 26.50 -6.70 -0.71
CA THR A 127 26.93 -6.29 0.63
C THR A 127 25.73 -5.94 1.54
N PRO A 128 25.71 -6.36 2.81
CA PRO A 128 24.62 -6.00 3.73
C PRO A 128 24.43 -4.48 3.88
N GLN A 129 25.54 -3.73 3.90
CA GLN A 129 25.53 -2.27 4.00
C GLN A 129 24.83 -1.60 2.82
N GLY A 130 25.03 -2.09 1.59
CA GLY A 130 24.34 -1.56 0.42
C GLY A 130 22.83 -1.83 0.47
N ALA A 131 22.40 -2.99 0.99
CA ALA A 131 20.98 -3.29 1.15
C ALA A 131 20.29 -2.32 2.13
N PHE A 132 20.90 -2.03 3.27
CA PHE A 132 20.37 -1.06 4.24
C PHE A 132 20.27 0.34 3.62
N LYS A 133 21.30 0.80 2.91
CA LYS A 133 21.29 2.09 2.20
C LYS A 133 20.13 2.18 1.21
N ILE A 134 19.90 1.14 0.40
CA ILE A 134 18.79 1.09 -0.55
C ILE A 134 17.45 1.16 0.19
N GLN A 135 17.26 0.39 1.27
CA GLN A 135 16.02 0.42 2.05
C GLN A 135 15.72 1.80 2.63
N ASP A 136 16.72 2.47 3.19
CA ASP A 136 16.54 3.79 3.78
C ASP A 136 16.14 4.85 2.75
N ILE A 137 16.75 4.81 1.55
CA ILE A 137 16.33 5.68 0.44
C ILE A 137 14.89 5.40 0.07
N LEU A 138 14.54 4.14 -0.19
CA LEU A 138 13.18 3.76 -0.60
C LEU A 138 12.14 4.14 0.47
N LYS A 139 12.48 4.02 1.75
CA LYS A 139 11.62 4.41 2.88
C LYS A 139 11.42 5.94 2.91
N CYS A 140 12.47 6.72 2.69
CA CYS A 140 12.38 8.17 2.57
C CYS A 140 11.56 8.58 1.33
N TRP A 141 11.82 7.96 0.19
CA TRP A 141 11.11 8.19 -1.07
C TRP A 141 9.61 7.99 -0.91
N ARG A 142 9.21 6.87 -0.31
CA ARG A 142 7.81 6.56 0.00
C ARG A 142 7.18 7.61 0.92
N ARG A 143 7.91 8.10 1.92
CA ARG A 143 7.42 9.15 2.83
C ARG A 143 7.28 10.50 2.14
N GLY A 144 8.18 10.82 1.20
CA GLY A 144 8.06 12.00 0.33
C GLY A 144 6.77 11.97 -0.50
N LEU A 145 6.48 10.85 -1.14
CA LEU A 145 5.20 10.64 -1.84
C LEU A 145 4.00 10.82 -0.91
N LYS A 146 4.05 10.24 0.31
CA LYS A 146 2.97 10.37 1.30
C LYS A 146 2.74 11.82 1.71
N ALA A 147 3.82 12.55 1.99
CA ALA A 147 3.76 13.93 2.45
C ALA A 147 3.16 14.85 1.39
N LEU A 148 3.50 14.64 0.11
CA LEU A 148 2.93 15.38 -1.01
C LEU A 148 1.42 15.12 -1.13
N VAL A 149 0.99 13.85 -1.15
CA VAL A 149 -0.44 13.51 -1.31
C VAL A 149 -1.33 14.06 -0.18
N LEU A 150 -0.79 14.21 1.04
CA LEU A 150 -1.51 14.79 2.18
C LEU A 150 -1.51 16.33 2.19
N ASP A 151 -0.71 16.97 1.34
CA ASP A 151 -0.64 18.42 1.21
C ASP A 151 -1.68 18.90 0.19
N GLU A 152 -2.89 19.21 0.68
CA GLU A 152 -4.03 19.65 -0.14
C GLU A 152 -3.79 21.03 -0.81
N GLU A 153 -2.76 21.78 -0.38
CA GLU A 153 -2.44 23.13 -0.87
C GLU A 153 -1.52 23.11 -2.10
N GLY A 154 -2.11 22.79 -3.27
CA GLY A 154 -1.74 23.38 -4.57
C GLY A 154 -0.31 23.16 -5.12
N SER A 155 0.48 22.22 -4.61
CA SER A 155 1.88 22.01 -5.04
C SER A 155 2.02 21.14 -6.29
N SER A 156 1.26 21.46 -7.34
CA SER A 156 1.16 20.70 -8.61
C SER A 156 2.49 20.34 -9.30
N PRO A 157 3.49 21.24 -9.44
CA PRO A 157 4.73 20.90 -10.14
C PRO A 157 5.65 19.96 -9.34
N LEU A 158 5.67 20.06 -8.00
CA LEU A 158 6.47 19.17 -7.13
C LEU A 158 5.98 17.72 -7.22
N HIS A 159 4.65 17.56 -7.23
CA HIS A 159 4.00 16.27 -7.35
C HIS A 159 4.37 15.59 -8.66
N SER A 160 4.26 16.31 -9.77
CA SER A 160 4.54 15.76 -11.11
C SER A 160 5.98 15.26 -11.25
N GLN A 161 6.96 16.02 -10.75
CA GLN A 161 8.37 15.63 -10.85
C GLN A 161 8.70 14.38 -10.01
N LEU A 162 8.31 14.35 -8.73
CA LEU A 162 8.58 13.16 -7.89
C LEU A 162 7.88 11.92 -8.45
N LEU A 163 6.64 12.06 -8.92
CA LEU A 163 5.89 10.97 -9.53
C LEU A 163 6.57 10.44 -10.80
N SER A 164 7.02 11.33 -11.68
CA SER A 164 7.78 10.97 -12.89
C SER A 164 9.07 10.21 -12.54
N GLU A 165 9.87 10.76 -11.63
CA GLU A 165 11.13 10.12 -11.19
C GLU A 165 10.87 8.78 -10.48
N THR A 166 9.74 8.63 -9.79
CA THR A 166 9.35 7.34 -9.20
C THR A 166 9.00 6.32 -10.28
N CYS A 167 8.29 6.73 -11.34
CA CYS A 167 7.97 5.85 -12.47
C CYS A 167 9.25 5.34 -13.13
N LEU A 168 10.19 6.24 -13.45
CA LEU A 168 11.48 5.90 -14.02
C LEU A 168 12.31 4.98 -13.11
N LEU A 169 12.35 5.27 -11.81
CA LEU A 169 13.02 4.42 -10.83
C LEU A 169 12.49 2.99 -10.90
N LEU A 170 11.17 2.81 -10.88
CA LEU A 170 10.54 1.49 -10.91
C LEU A 170 10.85 0.75 -12.21
N ILE A 171 10.74 1.43 -13.37
CA ILE A 171 11.09 0.87 -14.68
C ILE A 171 12.53 0.33 -14.67
N ASN A 172 13.46 1.08 -14.10
CA ASN A 172 14.88 0.74 -14.13
C ASN A 172 15.32 -0.25 -13.05
N THR A 173 14.47 -0.60 -12.09
CA THR A 173 14.89 -1.39 -10.91
C THR A 173 14.01 -2.57 -10.55
N ILE A 174 12.72 -2.59 -10.89
CA ILE A 174 11.77 -3.58 -10.34
C ILE A 174 12.07 -5.02 -10.75
N ASP A 175 12.59 -5.22 -11.97
CA ASP A 175 12.94 -6.54 -12.52
C ASP A 175 14.43 -6.89 -12.37
N LYS A 176 15.22 -6.01 -11.71
CA LYS A 176 16.56 -6.41 -11.28
C LYS A 176 16.36 -7.47 -10.20
N LYS A 177 16.99 -8.65 -10.33
CA LYS A 177 16.89 -9.83 -9.44
C LYS A 177 17.32 -9.51 -7.99
N LEU A 178 16.55 -8.67 -7.33
CA LEU A 178 16.77 -8.17 -5.99
C LEU A 178 16.28 -9.19 -4.97
N PRO A 179 16.88 -9.21 -3.77
CA PRO A 179 16.36 -10.00 -2.68
C PRO A 179 14.95 -9.51 -2.37
N SER A 180 14.11 -10.45 -1.97
CA SER A 180 12.68 -10.25 -1.85
C SER A 180 12.28 -9.14 -0.87
N ASN A 181 13.12 -8.82 0.13
CA ASN A 181 12.90 -7.67 1.03
C ASN A 181 13.08 -6.29 0.32
N LEU A 182 14.06 -6.16 -0.57
CA LEU A 182 14.29 -4.95 -1.37
C LEU A 182 13.23 -4.85 -2.48
N ALA A 183 12.96 -5.96 -3.16
CA ALA A 183 11.91 -6.03 -4.17
C ALA A 183 10.54 -5.66 -3.59
N TYR A 184 10.22 -6.14 -2.38
CA TYR A 184 8.99 -5.77 -1.68
C TYR A 184 8.86 -4.26 -1.47
N SER A 185 9.96 -3.56 -1.21
CA SER A 185 9.96 -2.10 -1.05
C SER A 185 9.65 -1.37 -2.37
N LEU A 186 10.18 -1.85 -3.48
CA LEU A 186 9.89 -1.34 -4.83
C LEU A 186 8.45 -1.67 -5.26
N ILE A 187 7.98 -2.89 -5.03
CA ILE A 187 6.59 -3.30 -5.31
C ILE A 187 5.62 -2.48 -4.47
N ARG A 188 5.96 -2.16 -3.22
CA ARG A 188 5.15 -1.28 -2.38
C ARG A 188 5.14 0.16 -2.87
N LEU A 189 6.23 0.64 -3.47
CA LEU A 189 6.23 1.92 -4.19
C LEU A 189 5.33 1.85 -5.42
N LEU A 190 5.42 0.80 -6.24
CA LEU A 190 4.53 0.59 -7.39
C LEU A 190 3.05 0.60 -6.95
N GLN A 191 2.71 -0.13 -5.90
CA GLN A 191 1.36 -0.13 -5.34
C GLN A 191 0.89 1.28 -4.96
N LYS A 192 1.76 2.06 -4.30
CA LYS A 192 1.44 3.45 -3.93
C LYS A 192 1.32 4.37 -5.13
N MET A 193 2.14 4.17 -6.16
CA MET A 193 2.01 4.89 -7.42
C MET A 193 0.65 4.65 -8.06
N VAL A 194 0.15 3.40 -8.05
CA VAL A 194 -1.19 3.09 -8.54
C VAL A 194 -2.28 3.82 -7.76
N GLU A 195 -2.24 3.79 -6.41
CA GLU A 195 -3.23 4.49 -5.59
C GLU A 195 -3.20 6.00 -5.83
N ILE A 196 -2.03 6.62 -5.95
CA ILE A 196 -1.92 8.06 -6.19
C ILE A 196 -2.41 8.42 -7.59
N VAL A 197 -1.95 7.71 -8.62
CA VAL A 197 -2.21 8.07 -10.03
C VAL A 197 -3.67 7.81 -10.43
N TYR A 198 -4.25 6.70 -9.96
CA TYR A 198 -5.57 6.24 -10.41
C TYR A 198 -6.69 6.46 -9.39
N TYR A 199 -6.35 6.67 -8.12
CA TYR A 199 -7.32 6.82 -7.05
C TYR A 199 -7.17 8.15 -6.29
N ASP A 200 -6.16 8.97 -6.62
CA ASP A 200 -5.88 10.26 -5.99
C ASP A 200 -5.82 10.15 -4.46
N ASN A 201 -5.28 9.04 -3.96
CA ASN A 201 -5.29 8.72 -2.53
C ASN A 201 -4.00 8.01 -2.11
N TRP A 202 -3.59 8.20 -0.86
CA TRP A 202 -2.48 7.47 -0.25
C TRP A 202 -2.92 6.12 0.33
N SER A 203 -4.14 6.07 0.90
CA SER A 203 -4.75 4.87 1.44
C SER A 203 -5.65 4.19 0.40
N PHE A 204 -6.25 3.07 0.78
CA PHE A 204 -7.24 2.39 -0.04
C PHE A 204 -8.43 3.31 -0.32
N ALA A 205 -8.86 3.38 -1.58
CA ALA A 205 -10.05 4.09 -2.01
C ALA A 205 -10.96 3.18 -2.84
N LEU A 206 -12.26 3.25 -2.57
CA LEU A 206 -13.25 2.36 -3.20
C LEU A 206 -13.45 2.61 -4.69
N LYS A 207 -13.29 3.85 -5.16
CA LYS A 207 -13.56 4.24 -6.55
C LYS A 207 -12.34 4.89 -7.18
N PRO A 208 -12.03 4.58 -8.45
CA PRO A 208 -11.02 5.30 -9.20
C PRO A 208 -11.39 6.78 -9.29
N GLN A 209 -10.39 7.62 -9.10
CA GLN A 209 -10.46 9.06 -9.29
C GLN A 209 -9.15 9.47 -9.92
N ALA A 210 -9.19 9.75 -11.23
CA ALA A 210 -7.99 10.09 -11.97
C ALA A 210 -7.37 11.36 -11.38
N SER A 211 -6.13 11.27 -10.87
CA SER A 211 -5.48 12.43 -10.27
C SER A 211 -5.31 13.53 -11.31
N ARG A 212 -5.73 14.75 -10.96
CA ARG A 212 -5.61 15.94 -11.84
C ARG A 212 -4.15 16.32 -12.10
N LEU A 213 -3.25 15.86 -11.25
CA LEU A 213 -1.82 16.16 -11.27
C LEU A 213 -1.04 15.28 -12.24
N VAL A 214 -1.68 14.23 -12.79
CA VAL A 214 -1.00 13.21 -13.60
C VAL A 214 -1.49 13.24 -15.05
N ASN A 215 -0.53 13.30 -15.98
CA ASN A 215 -0.80 13.26 -17.41
C ASN A 215 -1.08 11.83 -17.92
N ASN A 216 -1.63 11.71 -19.12
CA ASN A 216 -1.93 10.40 -19.72
C ASN A 216 -0.67 9.58 -20.05
N SER A 217 0.47 10.22 -20.31
CA SER A 217 1.75 9.53 -20.57
C SER A 217 2.14 8.67 -19.38
N MET A 218 2.16 9.27 -18.19
CA MET A 218 2.54 8.59 -16.96
C MET A 218 1.58 7.44 -16.61
N ARG A 219 0.27 7.61 -16.84
CA ARG A 219 -0.71 6.52 -16.70
C ARG A 219 -0.37 5.36 -17.64
N THR A 220 0.01 5.67 -18.88
CA THR A 220 0.33 4.66 -19.88
C THR A 220 1.64 3.94 -19.54
N GLU A 221 2.66 4.66 -19.07
CA GLU A 221 3.92 4.09 -18.61
C GLU A 221 3.73 3.18 -17.40
N LEU A 222 2.95 3.61 -16.40
CA LEU A 222 2.68 2.82 -15.20
C LEU A 222 1.89 1.54 -15.53
N LEU A 223 0.90 1.64 -16.43
CA LEU A 223 0.17 0.49 -16.95
C LEU A 223 1.10 -0.47 -17.69
N SER A 224 1.96 0.04 -18.57
CA SER A 224 2.95 -0.75 -19.32
C SER A 224 3.90 -1.49 -18.37
N LEU A 225 4.44 -0.78 -17.38
CA LEU A 225 5.31 -1.35 -16.34
C LEU A 225 4.62 -2.52 -15.64
N ALA A 226 3.44 -2.30 -15.06
CA ALA A 226 2.73 -3.35 -14.34
C ALA A 226 2.34 -4.53 -15.23
N SER A 227 2.01 -4.27 -16.50
CA SER A 227 1.66 -5.30 -17.48
C SER A 227 2.85 -6.17 -17.90
N ASN A 228 4.08 -5.69 -17.72
CA ASN A 228 5.30 -6.36 -18.17
C ASN A 228 6.06 -7.09 -17.06
N ILE A 229 5.84 -6.76 -15.78
CA ILE A 229 6.50 -7.42 -14.63
C ILE A 229 6.31 -8.95 -14.70
N ASP A 230 7.39 -9.72 -14.59
CA ASP A 230 7.29 -11.17 -14.58
C ASP A 230 6.84 -11.68 -13.21
N LEU A 231 5.61 -12.21 -13.14
CA LEU A 231 5.05 -12.79 -11.93
C LEU A 231 5.72 -14.10 -11.54
N THR A 232 6.27 -14.86 -12.49
CA THR A 232 6.79 -16.21 -12.24
C THR A 232 8.00 -16.20 -11.29
N CYS A 233 8.77 -15.10 -11.30
CA CYS A 233 9.89 -14.87 -10.39
C CYS A 233 9.47 -14.83 -8.90
N TRP A 234 8.19 -14.61 -8.60
CA TRP A 234 7.68 -14.42 -7.24
C TRP A 234 6.79 -15.57 -6.74
N VAL A 235 6.49 -16.55 -7.59
CA VAL A 235 5.64 -17.69 -7.23
C VAL A 235 6.45 -18.70 -6.42
N SER A 236 6.39 -18.63 -5.09
CA SER A 236 6.95 -19.71 -4.25
C SER A 236 6.07 -20.95 -4.34
N HIS A 237 6.62 -22.08 -4.74
CA HIS A 237 5.91 -23.37 -4.79
C HIS A 237 5.89 -24.11 -3.45
N ASN A 238 6.32 -23.47 -2.35
CA ASN A 238 6.36 -24.09 -1.03
C ASN A 238 5.04 -23.89 -0.30
N ARG A 239 4.38 -25.02 0.04
CA ARG A 239 3.11 -25.07 0.79
C ARG A 239 3.25 -24.74 2.27
N ASP A 240 4.48 -24.66 2.79
CA ASP A 240 4.77 -24.23 4.15
C ASP A 240 4.96 -22.72 4.18
N GLU A 241 3.89 -21.99 4.54
CA GLU A 241 3.92 -20.53 4.63
C GLU A 241 4.85 -20.07 5.75
N ASN A 242 6.06 -19.66 5.39
CA ASN A 242 6.90 -18.85 6.28
C ASN A 242 6.36 -17.42 6.25
N LEU A 243 5.83 -16.93 7.38
CA LEU A 243 5.37 -15.53 7.53
C LEU A 243 6.43 -14.50 7.12
N PHE A 244 7.72 -14.85 7.17
CA PHE A 244 8.83 -14.00 6.75
C PHE A 244 9.27 -14.22 5.30
N ASP A 245 8.57 -15.04 4.51
CA ASP A 245 8.81 -15.17 3.08
C ASP A 245 8.31 -13.94 2.33
N PHE A 246 9.25 -13.08 1.99
CA PHE A 246 8.96 -11.88 1.22
C PHE A 246 8.54 -12.19 -0.23
N ASN A 247 8.82 -13.37 -0.79
CA ASN A 247 8.38 -13.70 -2.16
C ASN A 247 6.85 -13.78 -2.24
N ILE A 248 6.23 -14.51 -1.32
CA ILE A 248 4.78 -14.60 -1.20
C ILE A 248 4.17 -13.21 -1.00
N ARG A 249 4.77 -12.39 -0.13
CA ARG A 249 4.30 -11.00 0.10
C ARG A 249 4.43 -10.13 -1.15
N CYS A 250 5.50 -10.28 -1.93
CA CYS A 250 5.68 -9.59 -3.21
C CYS A 250 4.60 -10.01 -4.20
N TYR A 251 4.38 -11.32 -4.34
CA TYR A 251 3.39 -11.88 -5.26
C TYR A 251 1.97 -11.41 -4.95
N ARG A 252 1.53 -11.50 -3.69
CA ARG A 252 0.23 -10.99 -3.23
C ARG A 252 0.04 -9.52 -3.55
N LEU A 253 1.03 -8.70 -3.23
CA LEU A 253 0.97 -7.25 -3.42
C LEU A 253 0.95 -6.88 -4.91
N LEU A 254 1.68 -7.60 -5.76
CA LEU A 254 1.65 -7.44 -7.21
C LEU A 254 0.28 -7.80 -7.80
N LEU A 255 -0.29 -8.96 -7.43
CA LEU A 255 -1.62 -9.37 -7.88
C LEU A 255 -2.69 -8.35 -7.47
N TYR A 256 -2.66 -7.89 -6.22
CA TYR A 256 -3.55 -6.83 -5.75
C TYR A 256 -3.35 -5.53 -6.56
N THR A 257 -2.11 -5.11 -6.79
CA THR A 257 -1.80 -3.91 -7.57
C THR A 257 -2.32 -4.00 -9.01
N MET A 258 -2.18 -5.18 -9.63
CA MET A 258 -2.71 -5.47 -10.95
C MET A 258 -4.25 -5.41 -10.98
N ALA A 259 -4.93 -5.98 -9.98
CA ALA A 259 -6.39 -5.89 -9.88
C ALA A 259 -6.87 -4.45 -9.72
N ARG A 260 -6.18 -3.63 -8.92
CA ARG A 260 -6.45 -2.20 -8.79
C ARG A 260 -6.29 -1.47 -10.12
N LEU A 261 -5.20 -1.72 -10.84
CA LEU A 261 -4.99 -1.15 -12.18
C LEU A 261 -6.11 -1.56 -13.15
N LEU A 262 -6.49 -2.84 -13.19
CA LEU A 262 -7.57 -3.32 -14.04
C LEU A 262 -8.88 -2.60 -13.76
N PHE A 263 -9.23 -2.46 -12.47
CA PHE A 263 -10.44 -1.76 -12.07
C PHE A 263 -10.43 -0.28 -12.47
N ALA A 264 -9.29 0.40 -12.29
CA ALA A 264 -9.16 1.80 -12.64
C ALA A 264 -9.23 2.08 -14.15
N GLN A 265 -8.78 1.13 -14.98
CA GLN A 265 -8.77 1.29 -16.43
C GLN A 265 -10.15 1.07 -17.06
N GLY A 266 -10.99 0.20 -16.49
CA GLY A 266 -12.28 -0.19 -17.07
C GLY A 266 -12.17 -0.93 -18.42
N CYS A 267 -10.96 -1.26 -18.87
CA CYS A 267 -10.67 -1.94 -20.13
C CYS A 267 -10.31 -3.41 -19.89
N TYR A 268 -11.28 -4.31 -20.07
CA TYR A 268 -11.17 -5.76 -19.82
C TYR A 268 -10.53 -6.56 -20.96
N GLN A 269 -9.56 -5.97 -21.67
CA GLN A 269 -8.79 -6.63 -22.74
C GLN A 269 -7.27 -6.55 -22.50
N SER A 270 -6.85 -6.30 -21.26
CA SER A 270 -5.44 -6.16 -20.90
C SER A 270 -4.81 -7.50 -20.56
N SER A 271 -3.50 -7.64 -20.79
CA SER A 271 -2.68 -8.77 -20.33
C SER A 271 -2.73 -8.97 -18.81
N ILE A 272 -3.07 -7.91 -18.06
CA ILE A 272 -3.35 -7.97 -16.62
C ILE A 272 -4.52 -8.91 -16.31
N MET A 273 -5.56 -8.92 -17.13
CA MET A 273 -6.72 -9.80 -16.92
C MET A 273 -6.32 -11.28 -16.99
N ASP A 274 -5.44 -11.64 -17.92
CA ASP A 274 -4.94 -13.02 -18.07
C ASP A 274 -4.11 -13.45 -16.86
N ARG A 275 -3.36 -12.52 -16.26
CA ARG A 275 -2.59 -12.77 -15.04
C ARG A 275 -3.47 -12.93 -13.80
N LEU A 276 -4.68 -12.39 -13.84
CA LEU A 276 -5.69 -12.49 -12.78
C LEU A 276 -6.68 -13.65 -13.00
N ALA A 277 -6.52 -14.43 -14.08
CA ALA A 277 -7.30 -15.63 -14.36
C ALA A 277 -6.81 -16.83 -13.50
N ILE A 278 -6.76 -16.61 -12.19
CA ILE A 278 -6.41 -17.59 -11.16
C ILE A 278 -7.71 -18.29 -10.72
N SER A 279 -7.67 -19.53 -10.24
CA SER A 279 -8.89 -20.14 -9.67
C SER A 279 -9.31 -19.42 -8.38
N ASP A 280 -10.59 -19.49 -8.02
CA ASP A 280 -11.10 -18.91 -6.78
C ASP A 280 -10.43 -19.51 -5.54
N LYS A 281 -10.22 -20.84 -5.53
CA LYS A 281 -9.55 -21.53 -4.41
C LYS A 281 -8.08 -21.14 -4.28
N ASP A 282 -7.37 -21.07 -5.40
CA ASP A 282 -5.97 -20.65 -5.39
C ASP A 282 -5.85 -19.18 -4.97
N LEU A 283 -6.78 -18.32 -5.39
CA LEU A 283 -6.78 -16.93 -4.98
C LEU A 283 -6.99 -16.79 -3.46
N ILE A 284 -7.97 -17.49 -2.88
CA ILE A 284 -8.17 -17.48 -1.44
C ILE A 284 -6.91 -18.01 -0.72
N ALA A 285 -6.35 -19.14 -1.17
CA ALA A 285 -5.13 -19.70 -0.60
C ALA A 285 -3.94 -18.74 -0.70
N ILE A 286 -3.81 -17.99 -1.80
CA ILE A 286 -2.76 -16.99 -1.95
C ILE A 286 -2.89 -15.91 -0.88
N PHE A 287 -4.08 -15.44 -0.52
CA PHE A 287 -4.25 -14.28 0.38
C PHE A 287 -4.61 -14.64 1.83
N GLN A 288 -4.85 -15.91 2.16
CA GLN A 288 -5.39 -16.36 3.46
C GLN A 288 -4.63 -15.92 4.71
N SER A 289 -3.34 -15.57 4.62
CA SER A 289 -2.55 -15.10 5.78
C SER A 289 -2.34 -13.58 5.83
N ASP A 290 -3.04 -12.81 4.99
CA ASP A 290 -3.11 -11.35 5.06
C ASP A 290 -4.57 -10.91 4.88
N ASP A 291 -5.34 -10.92 5.98
CA ASP A 291 -6.77 -10.58 5.99
C ASP A 291 -7.07 -9.21 5.37
N VAL A 292 -6.20 -8.22 5.62
CA VAL A 292 -6.37 -6.87 5.09
C VAL A 292 -6.31 -6.89 3.57
N LEU A 293 -5.28 -7.54 3.00
CA LEU A 293 -5.12 -7.61 1.56
C LEU A 293 -6.13 -8.56 0.91
N LEU A 294 -6.52 -9.65 1.59
CA LEU A 294 -7.58 -10.57 1.19
C LEU A 294 -8.89 -9.81 0.95
N PHE A 295 -9.39 -9.07 1.94
CA PHE A 295 -10.65 -8.35 1.79
C PHE A 295 -10.58 -7.22 0.77
N ARG A 296 -9.43 -6.54 0.64
CA ARG A 296 -9.23 -5.54 -0.43
C ARG A 296 -9.23 -6.17 -1.81
N MET A 297 -8.62 -7.34 -1.97
CA MET A 297 -8.62 -8.09 -3.22
C MET A 297 -10.04 -8.54 -3.58
N LEU A 298 -10.74 -9.19 -2.64
CA LEU A 298 -12.12 -9.64 -2.81
C LEU A 298 -13.06 -8.49 -3.18
N LEU A 299 -12.95 -7.36 -2.47
CA LEU A 299 -13.73 -6.16 -2.77
C LEU A 299 -13.38 -5.57 -4.13
N THR A 300 -12.10 -5.51 -4.51
CA THR A 300 -11.68 -5.00 -5.81
C THR A 300 -12.21 -5.87 -6.96
N LEU A 301 -12.10 -7.20 -6.86
CA LEU A 301 -12.63 -8.12 -7.86
C LEU A 301 -14.15 -8.07 -7.95
N LEU A 302 -14.85 -7.96 -6.82
CA LEU A 302 -16.30 -7.75 -6.80
C LEU A 302 -16.69 -6.44 -7.52
N LEU A 303 -15.94 -5.36 -7.32
CA LEU A 303 -16.22 -4.10 -8.00
C LEU A 303 -15.95 -4.17 -9.51
N ILE A 304 -14.91 -4.90 -9.93
CA ILE A 304 -14.64 -5.22 -11.34
C ILE A 304 -15.81 -5.99 -11.95
N GLU A 305 -16.24 -7.07 -11.31
CA GLU A 305 -17.35 -7.89 -11.80
C GLU A 305 -18.64 -7.06 -11.88
N ASN A 306 -18.93 -6.25 -10.85
CA ASN A 306 -20.10 -5.38 -10.83
C ASN A 306 -20.12 -4.39 -11.99
N ASP A 307 -18.97 -3.83 -12.36
CA ASP A 307 -18.85 -2.95 -13.52
C ASP A 307 -19.05 -3.71 -14.83
N ALA A 308 -18.45 -4.90 -14.96
CA ALA A 308 -18.66 -5.77 -16.11
C ALA A 308 -20.14 -6.19 -16.27
N VAL A 309 -20.85 -6.51 -15.18
CA VAL A 309 -22.28 -6.84 -15.19
C VAL A 309 -23.11 -5.65 -15.69
N LYS A 310 -22.86 -4.45 -15.16
CA LYS A 310 -23.54 -3.21 -15.58
C LYS A 310 -23.35 -2.94 -17.06
N ASN A 311 -22.14 -3.13 -17.56
CA ASN A 311 -21.77 -2.85 -18.94
C ASN A 311 -22.08 -4.03 -19.90
N GLY A 312 -22.60 -5.16 -19.38
CA GLY A 312 -22.94 -6.34 -20.19
C GLY A 312 -21.73 -7.09 -20.75
N TRP A 313 -20.60 -7.06 -20.04
CA TRP A 313 -19.33 -7.65 -20.47
C TRP A 313 -18.90 -8.83 -19.60
N ILE A 314 -19.81 -9.40 -18.82
CA ILE A 314 -19.50 -10.51 -17.90
C ILE A 314 -18.85 -11.70 -18.60
N ASP A 315 -19.29 -12.05 -19.81
CA ASP A 315 -18.75 -13.18 -20.60
C ASP A 315 -17.30 -12.96 -21.07
N LYS A 316 -16.82 -11.71 -21.03
CA LYS A 316 -15.44 -11.35 -21.40
C LYS A 316 -14.51 -11.36 -20.18
N LEU A 317 -15.07 -11.43 -18.98
CA LEU A 317 -14.31 -11.36 -17.74
C LEU A 317 -13.62 -12.70 -17.47
N ARG A 318 -12.30 -12.69 -17.29
CA ARG A 318 -11.53 -13.90 -16.95
C ARG A 318 -11.13 -13.98 -15.48
N VAL A 319 -11.47 -12.98 -14.67
CA VAL A 319 -11.21 -13.03 -13.22
C VAL A 319 -12.25 -13.91 -12.53
N PRO A 320 -11.93 -14.49 -11.34
CA PRO A 320 -12.87 -15.29 -10.58
C PRO A 320 -14.19 -14.57 -10.28
N SER A 321 -15.29 -15.31 -10.36
CA SER A 321 -16.58 -14.80 -9.96
C SER A 321 -16.62 -14.56 -8.45
N ALA A 322 -17.20 -13.44 -8.04
CA ALA A 322 -17.43 -13.06 -6.65
C ALA A 322 -18.24 -14.10 -5.87
N HIS A 323 -19.15 -14.82 -6.53
CA HIS A 323 -19.93 -15.89 -5.91
C HIS A 323 -19.07 -17.07 -5.51
N TYR A 324 -18.20 -17.52 -6.41
CA TYR A 324 -17.26 -18.62 -6.14
C TYR A 324 -16.17 -18.19 -5.16
N LEU A 325 -15.64 -16.96 -5.27
CA LEU A 325 -14.73 -16.39 -4.29
C LEU A 325 -15.33 -16.34 -2.89
N PHE A 326 -16.58 -15.89 -2.76
CA PHE A 326 -17.25 -15.84 -1.47
C PHE A 326 -17.43 -17.25 -0.90
N THR A 327 -17.88 -18.22 -1.71
CA THR A 327 -17.98 -19.61 -1.27
C THR A 327 -16.63 -20.19 -0.84
N SER A 328 -15.56 -19.95 -1.62
CA SER A 328 -14.21 -20.43 -1.28
C SER A 328 -13.67 -19.79 0.00
N LEU A 329 -14.01 -18.53 0.29
CA LEU A 329 -13.74 -17.91 1.59
C LEU A 329 -14.50 -18.61 2.72
N LEU A 330 -15.78 -18.98 2.50
CA LEU A 330 -16.57 -19.69 3.49
C LEU A 330 -16.07 -21.12 3.72
N GLU A 331 -15.65 -21.81 2.67
CA GLU A 331 -15.02 -23.14 2.76
C GLU A 331 -13.73 -23.07 3.61
N LEU A 332 -12.90 -22.03 3.40
CA LEU A 332 -11.67 -21.82 4.19
C LEU A 332 -11.95 -21.72 5.70
N ILE A 333 -13.01 -21.02 6.10
CA ILE A 333 -13.40 -20.86 7.52
C ILE A 333 -14.36 -21.95 7.99
N GLY A 334 -14.58 -23.02 7.22
CA GLY A 334 -15.50 -24.11 7.57
C GLY A 334 -16.94 -23.66 7.78
N PHE A 335 -17.38 -22.60 7.10
CA PHE A 335 -18.68 -21.94 7.30
C PHE A 335 -18.91 -21.48 8.74
N ASP A 336 -17.85 -21.09 9.45
CA ASP A 336 -17.97 -20.50 10.78
C ASP A 336 -18.29 -19.00 10.68
N ARG A 337 -19.50 -18.63 11.14
CA ARG A 337 -19.93 -17.22 11.21
C ARG A 337 -19.10 -16.40 12.20
N TYR A 338 -18.50 -17.03 13.23
CA TYR A 338 -17.73 -16.30 14.23
C TYR A 338 -16.44 -15.73 13.65
N CYS A 339 -15.78 -16.43 12.72
CA CYS A 339 -14.65 -15.89 11.95
C CYS A 339 -15.05 -14.63 11.16
N LEU A 340 -16.22 -14.61 10.52
CA LEU A 340 -16.73 -13.41 9.84
C LEU A 340 -16.99 -12.25 10.82
N ILE A 341 -17.49 -12.55 12.02
CA ILE A 341 -17.72 -11.54 13.06
C ILE A 341 -16.39 -10.96 13.55
N GLU A 342 -15.37 -11.77 13.75
CA GLU A 342 -14.02 -11.30 14.13
C GLU A 342 -13.46 -10.34 13.09
N TRP A 343 -13.55 -10.69 11.80
CA TRP A 343 -13.13 -9.79 10.72
C TRP A 343 -13.97 -8.51 10.65
N LEU A 344 -15.30 -8.60 10.87
CA LEU A 344 -16.19 -7.43 10.91
C LEU A 344 -15.85 -6.45 12.05
N VAL A 345 -15.40 -6.95 13.19
CA VAL A 345 -15.05 -6.14 14.37
C VAL A 345 -13.62 -5.59 14.25
N SER A 346 -12.76 -6.21 13.46
CA SER A 346 -11.39 -5.74 13.23
C SER A 346 -11.38 -4.44 12.40
N PRO A 347 -10.81 -3.33 12.92
CA PRO A 347 -10.73 -2.06 12.20
C PRO A 347 -9.73 -2.08 11.04
N GLU A 348 -8.90 -3.12 10.95
CA GLU A 348 -7.87 -3.24 9.94
C GLU A 348 -8.39 -3.87 8.64
N THR A 349 -9.47 -4.66 8.71
CA THR A 349 -10.00 -5.36 7.55
C THR A 349 -11.11 -4.57 6.85
N ASP A 350 -11.19 -4.73 5.53
CA ASP A 350 -12.26 -4.17 4.71
C ASP A 350 -13.49 -5.12 4.62
N CYS A 351 -13.64 -6.05 5.59
CA CYS A 351 -14.69 -7.08 5.60
C CYS A 351 -16.11 -6.49 5.58
N LEU A 352 -16.37 -5.44 6.37
CA LEU A 352 -17.67 -4.76 6.38
C LEU A 352 -18.01 -4.17 5.01
N ALA A 353 -17.05 -3.51 4.36
CA ALA A 353 -17.25 -2.93 3.03
C ALA A 353 -17.48 -4.03 1.98
N TYR A 354 -16.72 -5.12 2.05
CA TYR A 354 -16.89 -6.29 1.19
C TYR A 354 -18.26 -6.93 1.35
N LEU A 355 -18.67 -7.27 2.58
CA LEU A 355 -19.97 -7.92 2.83
C LEU A 355 -21.12 -7.03 2.39
N LEU A 356 -21.09 -5.73 2.71
CA LEU A 356 -22.12 -4.79 2.24
C LEU A 356 -22.21 -4.74 0.71
N ALA A 357 -21.08 -4.77 0.01
CA ALA A 357 -21.06 -4.78 -1.46
C ALA A 357 -21.57 -6.12 -2.02
N TYR A 358 -21.19 -7.24 -1.41
CA TYR A 358 -21.56 -8.58 -1.87
C TYR A 358 -23.06 -8.85 -1.65
N THR A 359 -23.61 -8.48 -0.50
CA THR A 359 -25.05 -8.63 -0.24
C THR A 359 -25.88 -7.72 -1.15
N LYS A 360 -25.38 -6.52 -1.48
CA LYS A 360 -26.01 -5.66 -2.51
C LYS A 360 -25.97 -6.31 -3.89
N ARG A 361 -24.86 -6.96 -4.26
CA ARG A 361 -24.71 -7.69 -5.52
C ARG A 361 -25.73 -8.83 -5.63
N LEU A 362 -26.00 -9.56 -4.54
CA LEU A 362 -27.05 -10.57 -4.48
C LEU A 362 -28.46 -9.96 -4.54
N ALA A 363 -28.71 -8.88 -3.80
CA ALA A 363 -30.01 -8.22 -3.79
C ALA A 363 -30.37 -7.53 -5.13
N ALA A 364 -29.37 -7.19 -5.95
CA ALA A 364 -29.60 -6.52 -7.23
C ALA A 364 -30.49 -7.32 -8.20
N SER A 365 -30.54 -8.65 -8.07
CA SER A 365 -31.40 -9.49 -8.90
C SER A 365 -32.89 -9.45 -8.55
N SER A 366 -33.27 -8.91 -7.39
CA SER A 366 -34.68 -8.77 -6.97
C SER A 366 -35.25 -7.37 -7.20
N ILE A 367 -34.45 -6.42 -7.67
CA ILE A 367 -34.94 -5.06 -7.94
C ILE A 367 -35.81 -5.12 -9.19
N ASN A 368 -37.10 -4.83 -9.04
CA ASN A 368 -38.08 -4.64 -10.12
C ASN A 368 -37.64 -3.47 -11.02
N ASN A 369 -36.74 -3.74 -11.95
CA ASN A 369 -36.43 -2.87 -13.07
C ASN A 369 -37.18 -3.43 -14.28
N ASP A 370 -37.81 -2.56 -15.06
CA ASP A 370 -38.62 -2.92 -16.25
C ASP A 370 -37.83 -3.62 -17.37
N ASP A 371 -36.53 -3.86 -17.17
CA ASP A 371 -35.60 -4.45 -18.13
C ASP A 371 -35.15 -5.85 -17.66
N GLU A 372 -35.95 -6.88 -17.97
CA GLU A 372 -35.72 -8.29 -17.60
C GLU A 372 -34.30 -8.76 -17.99
N GLY A 373 -33.77 -8.26 -19.11
CA GLY A 373 -32.43 -8.58 -19.60
C GLY A 373 -31.31 -8.09 -18.69
N GLN A 374 -31.51 -6.96 -17.97
CA GLN A 374 -30.55 -6.49 -16.98
C GLN A 374 -30.64 -7.32 -15.70
N GLN A 375 -31.86 -7.64 -15.24
CA GLN A 375 -32.06 -8.45 -14.02
C GLN A 375 -31.40 -9.82 -14.11
N GLN A 376 -31.48 -10.49 -15.27
CA GLN A 376 -30.87 -11.80 -15.47
C GLN A 376 -29.34 -11.78 -15.28
N ARG A 377 -28.65 -10.71 -15.68
CA ARG A 377 -27.19 -10.58 -15.50
C ARG A 377 -26.77 -10.48 -14.03
N TRP A 378 -27.67 -10.00 -13.17
CA TRP A 378 -27.43 -9.94 -11.73
C TRP A 378 -27.77 -11.25 -11.01
N ARG A 379 -28.33 -12.26 -11.68
CA ARG A 379 -28.62 -13.54 -11.00
C ARG A 379 -27.34 -14.34 -10.79
N PRO A 380 -27.17 -15.01 -9.64
CA PRO A 380 -26.13 -16.00 -9.49
C PRO A 380 -26.31 -17.14 -10.52
N PRO A 381 -25.22 -17.77 -11.00
CA PRO A 381 -25.33 -18.91 -11.90
C PRO A 381 -26.15 -20.05 -11.28
N THR A 382 -27.00 -20.72 -12.08
CA THR A 382 -27.87 -21.80 -11.59
C THR A 382 -27.08 -22.97 -11.01
N CYS A 383 -25.95 -23.32 -11.61
CA CYS A 383 -25.05 -24.35 -11.08
C CYS A 383 -24.50 -23.99 -9.69
N TRP A 384 -24.14 -22.72 -9.49
CA TRP A 384 -23.68 -22.22 -8.20
C TRP A 384 -24.78 -22.27 -7.14
N LEU A 385 -26.02 -21.88 -7.49
CA LEU A 385 -27.17 -21.94 -6.57
C LEU A 385 -27.44 -23.38 -6.11
N GLN A 386 -27.45 -24.34 -7.04
CA GLN A 386 -27.69 -25.74 -6.73
C GLN A 386 -26.64 -26.34 -5.79
N GLN A 387 -25.39 -25.92 -5.95
CA GLN A 387 -24.27 -26.49 -5.21
C GLN A 387 -24.02 -25.79 -3.86
N HIS A 388 -24.16 -24.46 -3.80
CA HIS A 388 -23.69 -23.65 -2.67
C HIS A 388 -24.78 -22.76 -2.05
N GLY A 389 -25.90 -22.54 -2.74
CA GLY A 389 -26.93 -21.58 -2.35
C GLY A 389 -27.46 -21.80 -0.94
N GLU A 390 -27.77 -23.06 -0.58
CA GLU A 390 -28.33 -23.40 0.73
C GLU A 390 -27.32 -23.16 1.88
N GLY A 391 -26.06 -23.55 1.71
CA GLY A 391 -25.02 -23.34 2.72
C GLY A 391 -24.76 -21.85 2.97
N VAL A 392 -24.66 -21.07 1.88
CA VAL A 392 -24.50 -19.61 1.96
C VAL A 392 -25.70 -18.96 2.64
N ARG A 393 -26.93 -19.39 2.31
CA ARG A 393 -28.18 -18.89 2.90
C ARG A 393 -28.22 -19.14 4.41
N GLN A 394 -27.93 -20.36 4.85
CA GLN A 394 -27.93 -20.73 6.26
C GLN A 394 -26.90 -19.95 7.07
N LEU A 395 -25.70 -19.78 6.54
CA LEU A 395 -24.65 -18.97 7.17
C LEU A 395 -25.09 -17.51 7.30
N MET A 396 -25.54 -16.90 6.20
CA MET A 396 -25.99 -15.50 6.17
C MET A 396 -27.13 -15.25 7.18
N ALA A 397 -28.13 -16.12 7.23
CA ALA A 397 -29.22 -16.02 8.19
C ALA A 397 -28.71 -16.13 9.65
N SER A 398 -27.76 -17.03 9.91
CA SER A 398 -27.13 -17.20 11.22
C SER A 398 -26.25 -16.00 11.61
N LEU A 399 -25.56 -15.39 10.63
CA LEU A 399 -24.76 -14.18 10.81
C LEU A 399 -25.66 -12.99 11.17
N ALA A 400 -26.75 -12.76 10.43
CA ALA A 400 -27.70 -11.69 10.73
C ALA A 400 -28.26 -11.79 12.16
N LYS A 401 -28.70 -12.99 12.58
CA LYS A 401 -29.16 -13.23 13.96
C LYS A 401 -28.09 -12.92 15.01
N SER A 402 -26.85 -13.34 14.75
CA SER A 402 -25.72 -13.09 15.66
C SER A 402 -25.42 -11.60 15.78
N LEU A 403 -25.40 -10.88 14.65
CA LEU A 403 -25.22 -9.43 14.63
C LEU A 403 -26.36 -8.69 15.35
N GLN A 404 -27.62 -9.13 15.20
CA GLN A 404 -28.76 -8.58 15.95
C GLN A 404 -28.57 -8.76 17.46
N THR A 405 -28.19 -9.97 17.90
CA THR A 405 -27.92 -10.24 19.33
C THR A 405 -26.78 -9.38 19.87
N LEU A 406 -25.66 -9.29 19.13
CA LEU A 406 -24.51 -8.47 19.53
C LEU A 406 -24.85 -6.97 19.55
N ASN A 407 -25.71 -6.50 18.64
CA ASN A 407 -26.18 -5.12 18.62
C ASN A 407 -27.06 -4.78 19.83
N ILE A 408 -28.00 -5.66 20.19
CA ILE A 408 -28.83 -5.50 21.39
C ILE A 408 -27.95 -5.40 22.64
N ASN A 409 -26.88 -6.18 22.68
CA ASN A 409 -25.90 -6.16 23.77
C ASN A 409 -24.84 -5.06 23.65
N SER A 410 -24.95 -4.14 22.68
CA SER A 410 -23.99 -3.04 22.44
C SER A 410 -22.53 -3.51 22.34
N SER A 411 -22.31 -4.70 21.77
CA SER A 411 -21.01 -5.38 21.73
C SER A 411 -20.27 -5.21 20.39
N LEU A 412 -20.75 -4.33 19.51
CA LEU A 412 -20.16 -4.08 18.19
C LEU A 412 -19.58 -2.65 18.11
N PRO A 413 -18.44 -2.45 17.43
CA PRO A 413 -17.85 -1.12 17.25
C PRO A 413 -18.52 -0.30 16.13
N PHE A 414 -19.57 -0.82 15.50
CA PHE A 414 -20.33 -0.17 14.42
C PHE A 414 -21.82 -0.50 14.53
N SER A 415 -22.67 0.24 13.79
CA SER A 415 -24.10 -0.05 13.68
C SER A 415 -24.34 -1.09 12.57
N PRO A 416 -24.75 -2.33 12.90
CA PRO A 416 -24.90 -3.40 11.92
C PRO A 416 -26.23 -3.36 11.16
N ASN A 417 -27.14 -2.44 11.49
CA ASN A 417 -28.52 -2.44 10.97
C ASN A 417 -28.58 -2.50 9.44
N LEU A 418 -27.78 -1.68 8.75
CA LEU A 418 -27.73 -1.66 7.29
C LEU A 418 -27.23 -3.00 6.72
N LEU A 419 -26.22 -3.59 7.35
CA LEU A 419 -25.68 -4.88 6.94
C LEU A 419 -26.71 -6.00 7.14
N ILE A 420 -27.37 -6.03 8.31
CA ILE A 420 -28.45 -6.99 8.62
C ILE A 420 -29.55 -6.90 7.57
N THR A 421 -30.04 -5.69 7.26
CA THR A 421 -31.07 -5.51 6.22
C THR A 421 -30.64 -6.07 4.86
N HIS A 422 -29.41 -5.80 4.41
CA HIS A 422 -28.95 -6.36 3.14
C HIS A 422 -28.75 -7.87 3.17
N ILE A 423 -28.31 -8.43 4.31
CA ILE A 423 -28.20 -9.88 4.49
C ILE A 423 -29.59 -10.51 4.39
N ASP A 424 -30.60 -9.96 5.07
CA ASP A 424 -31.96 -10.47 5.05
C ASP A 424 -32.55 -10.44 3.63
N THR A 425 -32.34 -9.35 2.89
CA THR A 425 -32.73 -9.28 1.47
C THR A 425 -32.01 -10.32 0.62
N ALA A 426 -30.69 -10.48 0.79
CA ALA A 426 -29.91 -11.48 0.05
C ALA A 426 -30.40 -12.91 0.35
N VAL A 427 -30.76 -13.20 1.61
CA VAL A 427 -31.34 -14.50 2.01
C VAL A 427 -32.69 -14.75 1.32
N GLN A 428 -33.54 -13.73 1.19
CA GLN A 428 -34.80 -13.84 0.45
C GLN A 428 -34.56 -14.17 -1.03
N VAL A 429 -33.58 -13.52 -1.67
CA VAL A 429 -33.20 -13.81 -3.05
C VAL A 429 -32.76 -15.27 -3.21
N LEU A 430 -31.90 -15.76 -2.31
CA LEU A 430 -31.44 -17.15 -2.32
C LEU A 430 -32.55 -18.18 -2.00
N THR A 431 -33.71 -17.73 -1.51
CA THR A 431 -34.86 -18.61 -1.22
C THR A 431 -35.88 -18.64 -2.37
N SER A 432 -35.91 -17.59 -3.19
CA SER A 432 -36.91 -17.37 -4.26
C SER A 432 -36.41 -17.76 -5.66
N MET A 433 -35.16 -18.19 -5.76
CA MET A 433 -34.54 -18.76 -6.97
C MET A 433 -34.32 -20.25 -6.78
#